data_AF-A0AAU2LW64-F1
#
_entry.id   AF-A0AAU2LW64-F1
#
_cell.length_a   1.000
_cell.length_b   1.000
_cell.length_c   1.000
_cell.angle_alpha   90.00
_cell.angle_beta   90.00
_cell.angle_gamma   90.00
#
_symmetry.space_group_name_H-M   'P 1'
#
loop_
_entity.id
_entity.type
_entity.pdbx_description
1 polymer ?
#
loop_
_entity_poly.entity_id
_entity_poly.type
_entity_poly.pdbx_seq_one_letter_code
_entity_poly.pdbx_strand_id
1 'polypeptide(L)'
;MTLLRDMCYPTPSELALAARTLADEHPGHARLRRTGTSRGGRPLWLLSVEPSGRPLGAGVLVVAGAHANEPVGGATALALARRVLHDPTTRAGRGWHFVLCADPDGAALHRTPRPHSLLEYHRNFFRPPGPEQPEWAPSLLPPDRLPPETLALTALIDELRPFLQVSLHGTDLGGTWVQLTRDIPGLAEPFAKSAAELRIPVETGASDAAGWPSPGPGIFVMPQPGADAAGAFHPEDTRLSTWYRAHRYAGTTAIVEVPMWASDLVDDPAPHPDPRGALRLLAGRLAADAALVARVRDRVGGAPEPGAAPGTAPGPDPGSQAGTDPGAAALLRAVDWTLALIPRITVEWTGAGAPAEATAAAITSIDAFGRRLSLRAAAMLLRVLRAQGHPAAPGLDRLVTGWCEEFAARFQARRIPVTAQVEHQSRTVLAAYERLVAAAGAKGTDGADGADGADGADGAVSA
;
A
#
# COMPACT_ATOMS: atom_id res chain seq x y z
N MET A 1 -10.95 11.89 22.50
CA MET A 1 -11.18 12.36 21.12
C MET A 1 -11.52 11.18 20.22
N THR A 2 -12.75 11.09 19.72
CA THR A 2 -13.14 10.01 18.80
C THR A 2 -12.68 10.37 17.39
N LEU A 3 -11.42 10.05 17.05
CA LEU A 3 -10.78 10.34 15.75
C LEU A 3 -11.62 9.94 14.52
N LEU A 4 -12.62 9.06 14.68
CA LEU A 4 -13.52 8.59 13.64
C LEU A 4 -14.70 9.53 13.33
N ARG A 5 -15.03 10.50 14.20
CA ARG A 5 -16.14 11.45 13.97
C ARG A 5 -15.82 12.53 12.94
N ASP A 6 -14.55 12.69 12.61
CA ASP A 6 -14.03 13.87 11.94
C ASP A 6 -13.76 13.69 10.44
N MET A 7 -14.03 12.50 9.88
CA MET A 7 -13.81 12.17 8.47
C MET A 7 -12.41 12.55 7.95
N CYS A 8 -11.38 12.40 8.80
CA CYS A 8 -10.01 12.78 8.50
C CYS A 8 -9.04 11.63 8.63
N TYR A 9 -7.94 11.73 7.89
CA TYR A 9 -6.82 10.84 8.02
C TYR A 9 -5.94 11.28 9.20
N PRO A 10 -5.77 10.45 10.24
CA PRO A 10 -4.97 10.79 11.40
C PRO A 10 -3.47 10.77 11.06
N THR A 11 -2.73 11.72 11.61
CA THR A 11 -1.26 11.74 11.55
C THR A 11 -0.65 10.62 12.41
N PRO A 12 0.61 10.22 12.16
CA PRO A 12 1.29 9.24 13.02
C PRO A 12 1.31 9.61 14.52
N SER A 13 1.39 10.91 14.84
CA SER A 13 1.35 11.40 16.22
C SER A 13 -0.04 11.25 16.85
N GLU A 14 -1.10 11.56 16.10
CA GLU A 14 -2.48 11.37 16.57
C GLU A 14 -2.82 9.88 16.73
N LEU A 15 -2.32 9.02 15.83
CA LEU A 15 -2.43 7.57 15.95
C LEU A 15 -1.77 7.06 17.23
N ALA A 16 -0.54 7.50 17.52
CA ALA A 16 0.18 7.13 18.73
C ALA A 16 -0.55 7.58 20.00
N LEU A 17 -1.06 8.82 20.02
CA LEU A 17 -1.82 9.35 21.16
C LEU A 17 -3.10 8.54 21.40
N ALA A 18 -3.87 8.26 20.34
CA ALA A 18 -5.11 7.48 20.48
C ALA A 18 -4.85 6.02 20.88
N ALA A 19 -3.78 5.41 20.39
CA ALA A 19 -3.39 4.06 20.81
C ALA A 19 -2.91 4.03 22.27
N ARG A 20 -2.22 5.08 22.73
CA ARG A 20 -1.85 5.23 24.14
C ARG A 20 -3.09 5.31 25.02
N THR A 21 -4.03 6.19 24.68
CA THR A 21 -5.31 6.29 25.38
C THR A 21 -6.03 4.94 25.45
N LEU A 22 -6.10 4.20 24.33
CA LEU A 22 -6.76 2.90 24.29
C LEU A 22 -6.08 1.86 25.21
N ALA A 23 -4.74 1.87 25.27
CA ALA A 23 -3.96 1.00 26.16
C ALA A 23 -4.13 1.37 27.64
N ASP A 24 -4.19 2.66 27.96
CA ASP A 24 -4.37 3.16 29.32
C ASP A 24 -5.80 2.91 29.84
N GLU A 25 -6.80 2.94 28.96
CA GLU A 25 -8.20 2.59 29.28
C GLU A 25 -8.41 1.07 29.48
N HIS A 26 -7.55 0.22 28.89
CA HIS A 26 -7.69 -1.24 28.93
C HIS A 26 -6.37 -1.96 29.30
N PRO A 27 -5.74 -1.67 30.45
CA PRO A 27 -4.38 -2.10 30.78
C PRO A 27 -4.19 -3.63 30.91
N GLY A 28 -5.29 -4.38 31.08
CA GLY A 28 -5.29 -5.85 31.11
C GLY A 28 -5.33 -6.51 29.73
N HIS A 29 -5.70 -5.78 28.68
CA HIS A 29 -5.92 -6.34 27.33
C HIS A 29 -5.12 -5.63 26.24
N ALA A 30 -4.86 -4.33 26.39
CA ALA A 30 -4.16 -3.53 25.39
C ALA A 30 -2.79 -3.08 25.90
N ARG A 31 -1.77 -3.19 25.05
CA ARG A 31 -0.42 -2.69 25.32
C ARG A 31 0.13 -1.99 24.09
N LEU A 32 0.67 -0.80 24.27
CA LEU A 32 1.40 -0.09 23.22
C LEU A 32 2.89 -0.10 23.53
N ARG A 33 3.72 -0.54 22.58
CA ARG A 33 5.18 -0.55 22.67
C ARG A 33 5.82 0.00 21.40
N ARG A 34 7.05 0.50 21.52
CA ARG A 34 7.89 0.87 20.37
C ARG A 34 8.58 -0.38 19.82
N THR A 35 8.47 -0.64 18.53
CA THR A 35 9.11 -1.78 17.85
C THR A 35 10.37 -1.39 17.07
N GLY A 36 10.53 -0.10 16.76
CA GLY A 36 11.69 0.41 16.07
C GLY A 36 11.69 1.93 15.99
N THR A 37 12.66 2.44 15.25
CA THR A 37 12.83 3.86 14.95
C THR A 37 13.09 4.00 13.45
N SER A 38 12.43 4.96 12.80
CA SER A 38 12.60 5.25 11.38
C SER A 38 13.94 5.95 11.11
N ARG A 39 14.31 6.10 9.83
CA ARG A 39 15.54 6.79 9.42
C ARG A 39 15.60 8.24 9.91
N GLY A 40 14.46 8.91 9.93
CA GLY A 40 14.27 10.26 10.46
C GLY A 40 14.07 10.33 11.98
N GLY A 41 14.27 9.22 12.70
CA GLY A 41 14.24 9.20 14.16
C GLY A 41 12.84 9.08 14.79
N ARG A 42 11.79 8.81 14.00
CA ARG A 42 10.42 8.69 14.51
C ARG A 42 10.14 7.27 15.03
N PRO A 43 9.38 7.11 16.13
CA PRO A 43 9.07 5.80 16.67
C PRO A 43 8.10 5.02 15.77
N LEU A 44 8.35 3.73 15.58
CA LEU A 44 7.38 2.78 15.05
C LEU A 44 6.62 2.17 16.24
N TRP A 45 5.30 2.33 16.22
CA TRP A 45 4.42 1.93 17.32
C TRP A 45 3.64 0.67 16.99
N LEU A 46 3.62 -0.26 17.95
CA LEU A 46 2.80 -1.47 17.94
C LEU A 46 1.79 -1.41 19.07
N LEU A 47 0.51 -1.44 18.71
CA LEU A 47 -0.59 -1.65 19.65
C LEU A 47 -0.98 -3.13 19.61
N SER A 48 -0.84 -3.84 20.72
CA SER A 48 -1.27 -5.23 20.88
C SER A 48 -2.55 -5.29 21.69
N VAL A 49 -3.48 -6.14 21.25
CA VAL A 49 -4.69 -6.55 21.97
C VAL A 49 -4.61 -8.05 22.20
N GLU A 50 -4.36 -8.45 23.45
CA GLU A 50 -4.18 -9.84 23.83
C GLU A 50 -5.53 -10.50 24.20
N PRO A 51 -5.70 -11.80 23.97
CA PRO A 51 -6.86 -12.54 24.47
C PRO A 51 -6.80 -12.66 26.00
N SER A 52 -7.93 -13.01 26.61
CA SER A 52 -7.95 -13.39 28.03
C SER A 52 -7.42 -14.82 28.14
N GLY A 53 -6.42 -15.05 29.00
CA GLY A 53 -5.81 -16.37 29.17
C GLY A 53 -4.75 -16.73 28.12
N ARG A 54 -4.49 -18.02 27.94
CA ARG A 54 -3.46 -18.50 27.01
C ARG A 54 -3.95 -18.37 25.55
N PRO A 55 -3.17 -17.76 24.63
CA PRO A 55 -3.53 -17.70 23.23
C PRO A 55 -3.74 -19.09 22.61
N LEU A 56 -4.80 -19.25 21.82
CA LEU A 56 -5.15 -20.50 21.13
C LEU A 56 -4.31 -20.77 19.86
N GLY A 57 -3.34 -19.90 19.57
CA GLY A 57 -2.35 -20.08 18.51
C GLY A 57 -1.72 -18.75 18.11
N ALA A 58 -1.03 -18.75 16.96
CA ALA A 58 -0.46 -17.53 16.38
C ALA A 58 -1.52 -16.42 16.19
N GLY A 59 -1.10 -15.17 16.35
CA GLY A 59 -1.98 -14.00 16.27
C GLY A 59 -2.13 -13.43 14.85
N VAL A 60 -2.82 -12.31 14.78
CA VAL A 60 -2.97 -11.48 13.57
C VAL A 60 -2.05 -10.27 13.66
N LEU A 61 -1.33 -9.96 12.59
CA LEU A 61 -0.56 -8.72 12.45
C LEU A 61 -1.22 -7.83 11.39
N VAL A 62 -1.63 -6.62 11.77
CA VAL A 62 -2.16 -5.61 10.86
C VAL A 62 -1.14 -4.49 10.72
N VAL A 63 -0.71 -4.21 9.49
CA VAL A 63 0.30 -3.21 9.16
C VAL A 63 -0.38 -2.03 8.48
N ALA A 64 -0.31 -0.85 9.09
CA ALA A 64 -0.81 0.40 8.53
C ALA A 64 0.33 1.32 8.09
N GLY A 65 0.02 2.26 7.20
CA GLY A 65 0.99 3.25 6.72
C GLY A 65 2.13 2.62 5.92
N ALA A 66 1.80 1.60 5.12
CA ALA A 66 2.72 0.93 4.20
C ALA A 66 3.35 1.91 3.20
N HIS A 67 2.55 2.87 2.72
CA HIS A 67 3.01 3.98 1.92
C HIS A 67 2.57 5.32 2.51
N ALA A 68 3.45 6.32 2.43
CA ALA A 68 3.22 7.69 2.89
C ALA A 68 1.92 8.31 2.37
N ASN A 69 1.54 8.00 1.13
CA ASN A 69 0.42 8.60 0.42
C ASN A 69 -0.93 7.87 0.61
N GLU A 70 -0.98 6.87 1.50
CA GLU A 70 -2.11 5.95 1.67
C GLU A 70 -2.59 5.95 3.13
N PRO A 71 -3.17 7.05 3.61
CA PRO A 71 -3.23 7.35 5.04
C PRO A 71 -4.41 6.68 5.78
N VAL A 72 -5.29 5.97 5.07
CA VAL A 72 -6.48 5.32 5.66
C VAL A 72 -6.15 4.21 6.64
N GLY A 73 -5.07 3.45 6.39
CA GLY A 73 -4.74 2.24 7.15
C GLY A 73 -4.62 2.49 8.65
N GLY A 74 -4.09 3.64 9.07
CA GLY A 74 -3.96 3.97 10.49
C GLY A 74 -5.31 4.12 11.20
N ALA A 75 -6.28 4.76 10.54
CA ALA A 75 -7.65 4.88 11.05
C ALA A 75 -8.33 3.51 11.13
N THR A 76 -8.13 2.67 10.11
CA THR A 76 -8.61 1.28 10.08
C THR A 76 -8.02 0.45 11.22
N ALA A 77 -6.70 0.52 11.45
CA ALA A 77 -6.04 -0.20 12.52
C ALA A 77 -6.61 0.17 13.91
N LEU A 78 -6.84 1.46 14.18
CA LEU A 78 -7.47 1.89 15.43
C LEU A 78 -8.94 1.47 15.54
N ALA A 79 -9.69 1.48 14.45
CA ALA A 79 -11.08 1.02 14.43
C ALA A 79 -11.18 -0.49 14.72
N LEU A 80 -10.33 -1.29 14.09
CA LEU A 80 -10.21 -2.72 14.35
C LEU A 80 -9.77 -3.01 15.79
N ALA A 81 -8.74 -2.33 16.29
CA ALA A 81 -8.29 -2.51 17.68
C ALA A 81 -9.42 -2.27 18.69
N ARG A 82 -10.26 -1.25 18.48
CA ARG A 82 -11.45 -1.00 19.31
C ARG A 82 -12.49 -2.12 19.19
N ARG A 83 -12.78 -2.60 17.98
CA ARG A 83 -13.73 -3.72 17.76
C ARG A 83 -13.27 -4.99 18.47
N VAL A 84 -12.01 -5.36 18.26
CA VAL A 84 -11.37 -6.55 18.84
C VAL A 84 -11.32 -6.49 20.37
N LEU A 85 -11.11 -5.29 20.95
CA LEU A 85 -11.19 -5.08 22.40
C LEU A 85 -12.60 -5.27 22.93
N HIS A 86 -13.61 -4.72 22.24
CA HIS A 86 -14.99 -4.71 22.70
C HIS A 86 -15.71 -6.05 22.51
N ASP A 87 -15.32 -6.82 21.49
CA ASP A 87 -15.89 -8.12 21.18
C ASP A 87 -14.84 -9.25 21.29
N PRO A 88 -14.84 -10.00 22.42
CA PRO A 88 -13.98 -11.17 22.58
C PRO A 88 -14.21 -12.28 21.56
N THR A 89 -15.41 -12.37 20.96
CA THR A 89 -15.72 -13.43 19.99
C THR A 89 -14.97 -13.21 18.67
N THR A 90 -14.84 -11.95 18.24
CA THR A 90 -13.98 -11.54 17.12
C THR A 90 -12.52 -12.01 17.29
N ARG A 91 -12.01 -12.08 18.52
CA ARG A 91 -10.63 -12.56 18.78
C ARG A 91 -10.46 -14.06 18.61
N ALA A 92 -11.52 -14.86 18.75
CA ALA A 92 -11.47 -16.33 18.83
C ALA A 92 -10.25 -16.87 19.62
N GLY A 93 -9.92 -16.23 20.75
CA GLY A 93 -8.79 -16.60 21.62
C GLY A 93 -7.38 -16.30 21.08
N ARG A 94 -7.22 -15.42 20.08
CA ARG A 94 -5.92 -15.04 19.49
C ARG A 94 -5.56 -13.57 19.76
N GLY A 95 -4.25 -13.28 19.75
CA GLY A 95 -3.72 -11.91 19.85
C GLY A 95 -3.83 -11.15 18.53
N TRP A 96 -4.04 -9.84 18.63
CA TRP A 96 -4.09 -8.92 17.49
C TRP A 96 -3.07 -7.81 17.68
N HIS A 97 -2.22 -7.58 16.69
CA HIS A 97 -1.12 -6.64 16.76
C HIS A 97 -1.21 -5.64 15.61
N PHE A 98 -1.13 -4.36 15.92
CA PHE A 98 -1.35 -3.27 14.96
C PHE A 98 -0.10 -2.39 14.88
N VAL A 99 0.64 -2.46 13.77
CA VAL A 99 1.66 -1.46 13.43
C VAL A 99 0.91 -0.23 12.93
N LEU A 100 0.99 0.88 13.67
CA LEU A 100 0.15 2.06 13.40
C LEU A 100 0.60 2.87 12.18
N CYS A 101 1.89 2.83 11.85
CA CYS A 101 2.49 3.48 10.69
C CYS A 101 3.86 2.87 10.40
N ALA A 102 4.02 2.19 9.26
CA ALA A 102 5.29 1.57 8.86
C ALA A 102 6.30 2.61 8.34
N ASP A 103 5.84 3.66 7.67
CA ASP A 103 6.67 4.78 7.18
C ASP A 103 6.28 6.13 7.82
N PRO A 104 6.61 6.37 9.11
CA PRO A 104 6.24 7.60 9.80
C PRO A 104 6.97 8.84 9.26
N ASP A 105 8.11 8.68 8.59
CA ASP A 105 8.84 9.80 7.98
C ASP A 105 8.18 10.27 6.69
N GLY A 106 7.85 9.33 5.80
CA GLY A 106 7.11 9.65 4.59
C GLY A 106 5.71 10.19 4.90
N ALA A 107 5.01 9.60 5.88
CA ALA A 107 3.73 10.11 6.35
C ALA A 107 3.79 11.55 6.91
N ALA A 108 4.94 11.99 7.45
CA ALA A 108 5.13 13.37 7.88
C ALA A 108 5.37 14.36 6.70
N LEU A 109 5.85 13.85 5.57
CA LEU A 109 6.07 14.62 4.35
C LEU A 109 4.81 14.73 3.47
N HIS A 110 3.89 13.76 3.55
CA HIS A 110 2.59 13.80 2.90
C HIS A 110 1.55 14.53 3.77
N ARG A 111 0.99 15.65 3.29
CA ARG A 111 0.18 16.55 4.14
C ARG A 111 -1.25 16.74 3.62
N THR A 112 -2.06 15.68 3.64
CA THR A 112 -3.46 15.71 3.16
C THR A 112 -4.43 15.04 4.13
N PRO A 113 -4.72 15.65 5.30
CA PRO A 113 -5.62 15.04 6.27
C PRO A 113 -7.07 14.97 5.79
N ARG A 114 -7.52 15.91 4.94
CA ARG A 114 -8.89 15.99 4.41
C ARG A 114 -8.93 16.55 2.98
N PRO A 115 -8.34 15.88 1.97
CA PRO A 115 -8.36 16.41 0.62
C PRO A 115 -9.80 16.39 0.05
N HIS A 116 -10.24 17.53 -0.49
CA HIS A 116 -11.56 17.68 -1.12
C HIS A 116 -11.52 17.41 -2.62
N SER A 117 -10.35 17.44 -3.24
CA SER A 117 -10.13 17.17 -4.67
C SER A 117 -8.80 16.46 -4.92
N LEU A 118 -8.65 15.84 -6.09
CA LEU A 118 -7.37 15.30 -6.54
C LEU A 118 -6.27 16.36 -6.56
N LEU A 119 -6.59 17.61 -6.87
CA LEU A 119 -5.63 18.70 -6.87
C LEU A 119 -5.11 19.02 -5.47
N GLU A 120 -5.99 19.10 -4.47
CA GLU A 120 -5.58 19.34 -3.07
C GLU A 120 -4.71 18.18 -2.55
N TYR A 121 -5.07 16.94 -2.91
CA TYR A 121 -4.27 15.76 -2.61
C TYR A 121 -2.87 15.84 -3.23
N HIS A 122 -2.78 16.10 -4.53
CA HIS A 122 -1.51 16.11 -5.25
C HIS A 122 -0.62 17.28 -4.83
N ARG A 123 -1.16 18.46 -4.53
CA ARG A 123 -0.36 19.62 -4.08
C ARG A 123 0.46 19.36 -2.81
N ASN A 124 0.06 18.40 -1.99
CA ASN A 124 0.74 18.01 -0.76
C ASN A 124 1.24 16.55 -0.81
N PHE A 125 1.38 15.99 -2.02
CA PHE A 125 1.77 14.61 -2.25
C PHE A 125 3.21 14.34 -1.85
N PHE A 126 3.45 13.17 -1.27
CA PHE A 126 4.77 12.58 -1.15
C PHE A 126 4.63 11.06 -1.16
N ARG A 127 5.43 10.40 -2.00
CA ARG A 127 5.66 8.95 -1.94
C ARG A 127 7.16 8.71 -2.08
N PRO A 128 7.81 8.01 -1.16
CA PRO A 128 9.24 7.78 -1.25
C PRO A 128 9.60 6.83 -2.42
N PRO A 129 10.85 6.83 -2.90
CA PRO A 129 11.35 5.81 -3.82
C PRO A 129 11.09 4.39 -3.32
N GLY A 130 10.97 3.42 -4.23
CA GLY A 130 10.79 2.00 -3.87
C GLY A 130 11.79 1.47 -2.82
N PRO A 131 13.11 1.74 -2.95
CA PRO A 131 14.12 1.31 -1.97
C PRO A 131 13.94 1.93 -0.58
N GLU A 132 13.15 3.01 -0.48
CA GLU A 132 12.86 3.72 0.77
C GLU A 132 11.49 3.34 1.36
N GLN A 133 10.71 2.46 0.71
CA GLN A 133 9.39 2.00 1.18
C GLN A 133 9.56 0.74 2.06
N PRO A 134 9.07 0.72 3.32
CA PRO A 134 9.38 -0.35 4.28
C PRO A 134 9.01 -1.76 3.82
N GLU A 135 7.88 -1.93 3.12
CA GLU A 135 7.42 -3.25 2.69
C GLU A 135 8.08 -3.72 1.38
N TRP A 136 8.40 -2.77 0.50
CA TRP A 136 8.97 -3.03 -0.83
C TRP A 136 10.49 -3.12 -0.86
N ALA A 137 11.19 -2.43 0.05
CA ALA A 137 12.66 -2.36 0.05
C ALA A 137 13.38 -3.72 -0.07
N PRO A 138 12.92 -4.81 0.59
CA PRO A 138 13.51 -6.15 0.40
C PRO A 138 13.53 -6.69 -1.04
N SER A 139 12.61 -6.23 -1.90
CA SER A 139 12.57 -6.63 -3.31
C SER A 139 13.57 -5.88 -4.19
N LEU A 140 14.16 -4.80 -3.65
CA LEU A 140 15.01 -3.85 -4.37
C LEU A 140 16.42 -3.74 -3.82
N LEU A 141 16.61 -4.09 -2.55
CA LEU A 141 17.85 -3.88 -1.83
C LEU A 141 18.35 -5.17 -1.19
N PRO A 142 19.67 -5.38 -1.13
CA PRO A 142 20.26 -6.45 -0.35
C PRO A 142 20.05 -6.22 1.17
N PRO A 143 20.13 -7.29 1.99
CA PRO A 143 19.84 -7.21 3.43
C PRO A 143 20.61 -6.14 4.21
N ASP A 144 21.86 -5.86 3.85
CA ASP A 144 22.75 -4.88 4.50
C ASP A 144 22.40 -3.42 4.18
N ARG A 145 21.50 -3.20 3.21
CA ARG A 145 21.04 -1.87 2.79
C ARG A 145 19.58 -1.59 3.14
N LEU A 146 18.89 -2.54 3.79
CA LEU A 146 17.48 -2.37 4.15
C LEU A 146 17.30 -1.22 5.15
N PRO A 147 16.23 -0.41 4.99
CA PRO A 147 15.98 0.68 5.91
C PRO A 147 15.55 0.13 7.30
N PRO A 148 15.84 0.84 8.40
CA PRO A 148 15.54 0.40 9.76
C PRO A 148 14.05 0.11 10.00
N GLU A 149 13.14 0.75 9.26
CA GLU A 149 11.71 0.47 9.26
C GLU A 149 11.42 -0.95 8.76
N THR A 150 12.06 -1.37 7.66
CA THR A 150 11.98 -2.73 7.13
C THR A 150 12.59 -3.74 8.10
N LEU A 151 13.73 -3.42 8.72
CA LEU A 151 14.37 -4.29 9.71
C LEU A 151 13.46 -4.48 10.94
N ALA A 152 12.85 -3.40 11.44
CA ALA A 152 11.89 -3.47 12.54
C ALA A 152 10.64 -4.29 12.17
N LEU A 153 10.09 -4.09 10.96
CA LEU A 153 8.91 -4.84 10.51
C LEU A 153 9.21 -6.33 10.32
N THR A 154 10.35 -6.68 9.71
CA THR A 154 10.75 -8.08 9.54
C THR A 154 11.06 -8.78 10.86
N ALA A 155 11.75 -8.11 11.79
CA ALA A 155 11.99 -8.62 13.14
C ALA A 155 10.67 -8.83 13.90
N LEU A 156 9.71 -7.92 13.74
CA LEU A 156 8.39 -8.05 14.35
C LEU A 156 7.60 -9.24 13.80
N ILE A 157 7.65 -9.48 12.48
CA ILE A 157 7.01 -10.64 11.87
C ILE A 157 7.64 -11.94 12.40
N ASP A 158 8.97 -11.97 12.56
CA ASP A 158 9.69 -13.12 13.12
C ASP A 158 9.38 -13.37 14.60
N GLU A 159 9.17 -12.29 15.36
CA GLU A 159 8.77 -12.32 16.78
C GLU A 159 7.33 -12.86 16.92
N LEU A 160 6.38 -12.29 16.19
CA LEU A 160 4.95 -12.58 16.33
C LEU A 160 4.51 -13.84 15.60
N ARG A 161 5.21 -14.22 14.54
CA ARG A 161 4.91 -15.38 13.67
C ARG A 161 3.43 -15.45 13.29
N PRO A 162 2.86 -14.37 12.72
CA PRO A 162 1.42 -14.27 12.50
C PRO A 162 0.95 -15.34 11.52
N PHE A 163 -0.19 -15.97 11.80
CA PHE A 163 -0.81 -16.86 10.82
C PHE A 163 -1.54 -16.07 9.72
N LEU A 164 -1.98 -14.85 10.05
CA LEU A 164 -2.48 -13.85 9.11
C LEU A 164 -1.75 -12.52 9.35
N GLN A 165 -1.06 -12.04 8.33
CA GLN A 165 -0.68 -10.64 8.21
C GLN A 165 -1.68 -9.93 7.29
N VAL A 166 -2.08 -8.71 7.63
CA VAL A 166 -2.82 -7.84 6.72
C VAL A 166 -2.05 -6.55 6.55
N SER A 167 -1.65 -6.22 5.32
CA SER A 167 -1.15 -4.89 5.00
C SER A 167 -2.27 -4.01 4.48
N LEU A 168 -2.47 -2.86 5.12
CA LEU A 168 -3.53 -1.91 4.79
C LEU A 168 -2.98 -0.85 3.85
N HIS A 169 -3.45 -0.88 2.62
CA HIS A 169 -3.06 0.02 1.55
C HIS A 169 -4.21 0.93 1.13
N GLY A 170 -3.94 1.82 0.20
CA GLY A 170 -4.98 2.62 -0.40
C GLY A 170 -4.56 3.12 -1.76
N THR A 171 -5.55 3.41 -2.58
CA THR A 171 -5.32 4.02 -3.88
C THR A 171 -5.91 5.42 -3.89
N ASP A 172 -5.24 6.34 -4.56
CA ASP A 172 -5.79 7.69 -4.80
C ASP A 172 -7.08 7.56 -5.61
N LEU A 173 -7.00 6.98 -6.82
CA LEU A 173 -8.14 6.79 -7.69
C LEU A 173 -8.19 5.36 -8.23
N GLY A 174 -9.35 4.71 -8.17
CA GLY A 174 -9.56 3.37 -8.71
C GLY A 174 -10.75 2.65 -8.09
N GLY A 175 -10.63 1.34 -7.92
CA GLY A 175 -11.56 0.52 -7.13
C GLY A 175 -10.87 -0.12 -5.93
N THR A 176 -11.62 -0.95 -5.20
CA THR A 176 -11.06 -1.79 -4.14
C THR A 176 -10.69 -3.16 -4.69
N TRP A 177 -9.59 -3.73 -4.19
CA TRP A 177 -9.14 -5.07 -4.52
C TRP A 177 -8.23 -5.62 -3.42
N VAL A 178 -7.92 -6.91 -3.48
CA VAL A 178 -7.07 -7.62 -2.53
C VAL A 178 -6.01 -8.41 -3.27
N GLN A 179 -4.76 -8.25 -2.83
CA GLN A 179 -3.66 -9.11 -3.22
C GLN A 179 -3.42 -10.13 -2.10
N LEU A 180 -3.26 -11.40 -2.46
CA LEU A 180 -3.04 -12.48 -1.51
C LEU A 180 -1.72 -13.18 -1.81
N THR A 181 -0.88 -13.41 -0.80
CA THR A 181 0.34 -14.21 -0.97
C THR A 181 0.05 -15.71 -1.10
N ARG A 182 -1.13 -16.13 -0.65
CA ARG A 182 -1.75 -17.45 -0.84
C ARG A 182 -3.27 -17.27 -0.82
N ASP A 183 -3.98 -18.05 -1.62
CA ASP A 183 -5.45 -18.01 -1.64
C ASP A 183 -6.06 -18.16 -0.23
N ILE A 184 -7.12 -17.40 0.02
CA ILE A 184 -7.99 -17.49 1.19
C ILE A 184 -9.38 -17.86 0.66
N PRO A 185 -9.71 -19.17 0.58
CA PRO A 185 -10.94 -19.64 -0.04
C PRO A 185 -12.19 -18.97 0.56
N GLY A 186 -13.07 -18.50 -0.31
CA GLY A 186 -14.32 -17.85 0.09
C GLY A 186 -14.18 -16.40 0.56
N LEU A 187 -13.03 -15.74 0.36
CA LEU A 187 -12.87 -14.31 0.68
C LEU A 187 -13.62 -13.39 -0.32
N ALA A 188 -13.75 -13.80 -1.58
CA ALA A 188 -14.33 -12.96 -2.64
C ALA A 188 -15.77 -12.50 -2.34
N GLU A 189 -16.61 -13.37 -1.79
CA GLU A 189 -18.01 -13.04 -1.47
C GLU A 189 -18.14 -11.96 -0.40
N PRO A 190 -17.58 -12.10 0.84
CA PRO A 190 -17.73 -11.08 1.87
C PRO A 190 -17.02 -9.77 1.49
N PHE A 191 -15.94 -9.85 0.71
CA PHE A 191 -15.25 -8.70 0.14
C PHE A 191 -16.18 -7.91 -0.81
N ALA A 192 -16.73 -8.57 -1.83
CA ALA A 192 -17.61 -7.95 -2.82
C ALA A 192 -18.91 -7.43 -2.18
N LYS A 193 -19.48 -8.17 -1.21
CA LYS A 193 -20.65 -7.73 -0.45
C LYS A 193 -20.38 -6.42 0.30
N SER A 194 -19.25 -6.35 1.02
CA SER A 194 -18.83 -5.14 1.72
C SER A 194 -18.66 -3.95 0.77
N ALA A 195 -18.02 -4.18 -0.40
CA ALA A 195 -17.83 -3.16 -1.42
C ALA A 195 -19.16 -2.63 -1.96
N ALA A 196 -20.10 -3.52 -2.28
CA ALA A 196 -21.43 -3.17 -2.78
C ALA A 196 -22.26 -2.35 -1.77
N GLU A 197 -22.31 -2.80 -0.50
CA GLU A 197 -23.03 -2.08 0.57
C GLU A 197 -22.49 -0.67 0.81
N LEU A 198 -21.18 -0.46 0.60
CA LEU A 198 -20.50 0.82 0.78
C LEU A 198 -20.36 1.63 -0.53
N ARG A 199 -20.88 1.10 -1.65
CA ARG A 199 -20.80 1.70 -3.00
C ARG A 199 -19.37 2.03 -3.43
N ILE A 200 -18.47 1.08 -3.18
CA ILE A 200 -17.09 1.09 -3.64
C ILE A 200 -17.00 0.09 -4.79
N PRO A 201 -16.63 0.50 -6.01
CA PRO A 201 -16.46 -0.41 -7.14
C PRO A 201 -15.28 -1.35 -6.89
N VAL A 202 -15.43 -2.60 -7.34
CA VAL A 202 -14.40 -3.64 -7.22
C VAL A 202 -13.51 -3.57 -8.46
N GLU A 203 -12.20 -3.40 -8.28
CA GLU A 203 -11.26 -3.32 -9.39
C GLU A 203 -10.93 -4.73 -9.89
N THR A 204 -11.47 -5.11 -11.06
CA THR A 204 -11.37 -6.48 -11.60
C THR A 204 -10.15 -6.71 -12.48
N GLY A 205 -9.44 -5.64 -12.85
CA GLY A 205 -8.25 -5.69 -13.71
C GLY A 205 -7.08 -4.86 -13.17
N ALA A 206 -6.82 -4.93 -11.86
CA ALA A 206 -5.77 -4.15 -11.21
C ALA A 206 -4.41 -4.30 -11.92
N SER A 207 -3.81 -3.17 -12.33
CA SER A 207 -2.54 -3.15 -13.07
C SER A 207 -1.42 -3.87 -12.34
N ASP A 208 -1.39 -3.76 -11.02
CA ASP A 208 -0.35 -4.31 -10.14
C ASP A 208 -0.47 -5.83 -9.97
N ALA A 209 -1.56 -6.42 -10.43
CA ALA A 209 -1.83 -7.86 -10.43
C ALA A 209 -2.13 -8.39 -11.84
N ALA A 210 -1.67 -7.68 -12.88
CA ALA A 210 -1.86 -8.10 -14.26
C ALA A 210 -1.30 -9.51 -14.49
N GLY A 211 -2.15 -10.42 -14.98
CA GLY A 211 -1.79 -11.82 -15.24
C GLY A 211 -1.83 -12.75 -14.03
N TRP A 212 -2.24 -12.26 -12.85
CA TRP A 212 -2.29 -13.08 -11.66
C TRP A 212 -3.57 -13.92 -11.59
N PRO A 213 -3.52 -15.14 -11.02
CA PRO A 213 -4.72 -15.91 -10.74
C PRO A 213 -5.73 -15.11 -9.90
N SER A 214 -7.01 -15.16 -10.28
CA SER A 214 -8.09 -14.47 -9.59
C SER A 214 -9.19 -15.46 -9.20
N PRO A 215 -9.33 -15.83 -7.91
CA PRO A 215 -10.39 -16.74 -7.43
C PRO A 215 -11.77 -16.07 -7.38
N GLY A 216 -11.86 -14.77 -7.61
CA GLY A 216 -13.11 -14.01 -7.70
C GLY A 216 -12.84 -12.52 -7.93
N PRO A 217 -13.87 -11.74 -8.28
CA PRO A 217 -13.72 -10.31 -8.62
C PRO A 217 -12.95 -9.55 -7.55
N GLY A 218 -11.89 -8.85 -7.96
CA GLY A 218 -11.04 -8.04 -7.10
C GLY A 218 -10.16 -8.83 -6.12
N ILE A 219 -10.09 -10.16 -6.22
CA ILE A 219 -9.13 -10.97 -5.46
C ILE A 219 -8.07 -11.47 -6.43
N PHE A 220 -6.80 -11.22 -6.12
CA PHE A 220 -5.66 -11.65 -6.92
C PHE A 220 -4.65 -12.40 -6.05
N VAL A 221 -4.13 -13.52 -6.52
CA VAL A 221 -3.21 -14.37 -5.78
C VAL A 221 -1.83 -14.30 -6.41
N MET A 222 -0.81 -14.04 -5.59
CA MET A 222 0.58 -14.06 -6.02
C MET A 222 0.93 -15.40 -6.70
N PRO A 223 1.50 -15.37 -7.91
CA PRO A 223 1.98 -16.57 -8.59
C PRO A 223 2.99 -17.35 -7.73
N GLN A 224 2.92 -18.68 -7.80
CA GLN A 224 3.90 -19.53 -7.13
C GLN A 224 5.28 -19.41 -7.78
N PRO A 225 6.38 -19.66 -7.04
CA PRO A 225 7.71 -19.73 -7.62
C PRO A 225 7.79 -20.65 -8.84
N GLY A 226 8.27 -20.11 -9.97
CA GLY A 226 8.43 -20.86 -11.23
C GLY A 226 7.19 -20.89 -12.13
N ALA A 227 6.08 -20.25 -11.75
CA ALA A 227 4.99 -19.96 -12.67
C ALA A 227 5.29 -18.63 -13.38
N ASP A 228 5.47 -18.66 -14.70
CA ASP A 228 5.59 -17.44 -15.51
C ASP A 228 4.26 -16.69 -15.44
N ALA A 229 4.22 -15.62 -14.65
CA ALA A 229 3.09 -14.70 -14.65
C ALA A 229 3.10 -13.93 -15.97
N ALA A 230 2.18 -14.25 -16.87
CA ALA A 230 2.01 -13.52 -18.12
C ALA A 230 1.34 -12.17 -17.83
N GLY A 231 2.11 -11.10 -17.67
CA GLY A 231 1.54 -9.78 -17.38
C GLY A 231 2.59 -8.69 -17.16
N ALA A 232 2.36 -7.54 -17.78
CA ALA A 232 3.29 -6.41 -17.87
C ALA A 232 3.27 -5.56 -16.59
N PHE A 233 4.01 -5.98 -15.56
CA PHE A 233 4.78 -5.13 -14.65
C PHE A 233 5.18 -5.90 -13.38
N HIS A 234 6.37 -6.51 -13.35
CA HIS A 234 7.07 -6.80 -12.08
C HIS A 234 8.57 -6.67 -12.30
N PRO A 235 9.14 -5.45 -12.18
CA PRO A 235 10.59 -5.28 -12.20
C PRO A 235 11.31 -6.00 -11.06
N GLU A 236 10.56 -6.39 -10.04
CA GLU A 236 11.01 -6.79 -8.73
C GLU A 236 10.30 -8.08 -8.32
N ASP A 237 11.03 -8.97 -7.66
CA ASP A 237 10.44 -10.16 -7.08
C ASP A 237 9.66 -9.78 -5.81
N THR A 238 8.36 -9.54 -5.96
CA THR A 238 7.44 -9.19 -4.85
C THR A 238 7.42 -10.25 -3.74
N ARG A 239 7.91 -11.47 -3.99
CA ARG A 239 8.08 -12.53 -2.97
C ARG A 239 9.24 -12.24 -2.01
N LEU A 240 10.11 -11.30 -2.32
CA LEU A 240 11.18 -10.86 -1.43
C LEU A 240 10.69 -9.81 -0.42
N SER A 241 9.56 -9.14 -0.69
CA SER A 241 8.93 -8.13 0.17
C SER A 241 8.63 -8.65 1.59
N THR A 242 8.31 -7.72 2.50
CA THR A 242 7.86 -8.09 3.85
C THR A 242 6.56 -8.89 3.83
N TRP A 243 5.75 -8.78 2.77
CA TRP A 243 4.48 -9.51 2.65
C TRP A 243 4.67 -11.03 2.66
N TYR A 244 5.74 -11.54 2.05
CA TYR A 244 5.96 -12.99 2.00
C TYR A 244 6.61 -13.55 3.27
N ARG A 245 7.09 -12.69 4.19
CA ARG A 245 7.85 -13.10 5.38
C ARG A 245 7.07 -14.05 6.28
N ALA A 246 5.76 -13.87 6.41
CA ALA A 246 4.88 -14.73 7.21
C ALA A 246 4.87 -16.21 6.76
N HIS A 247 5.20 -16.49 5.48
CA HIS A 247 5.25 -17.86 4.96
C HIS A 247 6.30 -18.73 5.66
N ARG A 248 7.34 -18.12 6.26
CA ARG A 248 8.34 -18.83 7.08
C ARG A 248 7.72 -19.54 8.29
N TYR A 249 6.53 -19.11 8.70
CA TYR A 249 5.81 -19.60 9.87
C TYR A 249 4.45 -20.19 9.50
N ALA A 250 4.31 -20.67 8.26
CA ALA A 250 3.07 -21.16 7.67
C ALA A 250 1.91 -20.13 7.60
N GLY A 251 2.17 -18.87 7.92
CA GLY A 251 1.22 -17.77 7.77
C GLY A 251 1.04 -17.32 6.33
N THR A 252 0.07 -16.44 6.12
CA THR A 252 -0.23 -15.80 4.83
C THR A 252 -0.47 -14.30 5.02
N THR A 253 -0.40 -13.55 3.93
CA THR A 253 -0.61 -12.11 3.93
C THR A 253 -1.71 -11.71 2.95
N ALA A 254 -2.62 -10.86 3.40
CA ALA A 254 -3.57 -10.14 2.55
C ALA A 254 -3.19 -8.66 2.49
N ILE A 255 -3.10 -8.10 1.29
CA ILE A 255 -2.86 -6.69 1.05
C ILE A 255 -4.20 -6.12 0.57
N VAL A 256 -4.77 -5.18 1.33
CA VAL A 256 -6.13 -4.69 1.10
C VAL A 256 -6.10 -3.24 0.62
N GLU A 257 -6.50 -3.05 -0.63
CA GLU A 257 -6.53 -1.76 -1.31
C GLU A 257 -7.93 -1.13 -1.24
N VAL A 258 -8.01 0.15 -0.89
CA VAL A 258 -9.27 0.89 -0.86
C VAL A 258 -9.08 2.29 -1.49
N PRO A 259 -10.00 2.76 -2.35
CA PRO A 259 -9.82 4.04 -3.03
C PRO A 259 -10.21 5.23 -2.17
N MET A 260 -9.49 6.35 -2.31
CA MET A 260 -9.93 7.67 -1.84
C MET A 260 -10.99 8.25 -2.77
N TRP A 261 -10.77 8.13 -4.08
CA TRP A 261 -11.75 8.42 -5.13
C TRP A 261 -12.05 7.16 -5.92
N ALA A 262 -13.32 6.79 -6.00
CA ALA A 262 -13.78 5.68 -6.80
C ALA A 262 -14.03 6.09 -8.25
N SER A 263 -13.84 5.13 -9.16
CA SER A 263 -14.30 5.19 -10.54
C SER A 263 -15.06 3.92 -10.87
N ASP A 264 -16.26 4.04 -11.42
CA ASP A 264 -17.07 2.89 -11.84
C ASP A 264 -16.60 2.31 -13.20
N LEU A 265 -15.45 2.75 -13.72
CA LEU A 265 -14.85 2.23 -14.96
C LEU A 265 -13.89 1.06 -14.72
N VAL A 266 -13.62 0.72 -13.47
CA VAL A 266 -12.61 -0.28 -13.05
C VAL A 266 -13.16 -1.69 -12.93
N ASP A 267 -14.46 -1.89 -13.18
CA ASP A 267 -15.15 -3.17 -13.07
C ASP A 267 -15.73 -3.67 -14.40
N ASP A 268 -15.63 -2.90 -15.49
CA ASP A 268 -16.14 -3.27 -16.81
C ASP A 268 -15.47 -4.54 -17.38
N PRO A 269 -16.20 -5.68 -17.46
CA PRO A 269 -15.63 -6.94 -17.89
C PRO A 269 -15.59 -7.08 -19.41
N ALA A 270 -16.13 -6.11 -20.17
CA ALA A 270 -16.17 -6.20 -21.63
C ALA A 270 -14.76 -6.32 -22.22
N PRO A 271 -14.53 -7.21 -23.20
CA PRO A 271 -13.27 -7.24 -23.93
C PRO A 271 -12.99 -5.88 -24.58
N HIS A 272 -11.78 -5.36 -24.39
CA HIS A 272 -11.35 -4.12 -25.04
C HIS A 272 -11.10 -4.38 -26.53
N PRO A 273 -11.58 -3.53 -27.46
CA PRO A 273 -11.53 -3.80 -28.90
C PRO A 273 -10.13 -3.80 -29.51
N ASP A 274 -9.19 -3.00 -28.96
CA ASP A 274 -7.78 -2.98 -29.36
C ASP A 274 -6.86 -2.73 -28.15
N PRO A 275 -6.56 -3.77 -27.34
CA PRO A 275 -5.73 -3.63 -26.15
C PRO A 275 -4.33 -3.09 -26.47
N ARG A 276 -3.70 -3.62 -27.54
CA ARG A 276 -2.33 -3.22 -27.93
C ARG A 276 -2.27 -1.78 -28.44
N GLY A 277 -3.27 -1.34 -29.20
CA GLY A 277 -3.38 0.05 -29.61
C GLY A 277 -3.58 0.99 -28.44
N ALA A 278 -4.45 0.62 -27.49
CA ALA A 278 -4.63 1.38 -26.25
C ALA A 278 -3.32 1.49 -25.48
N LEU A 279 -2.63 0.39 -25.19
CA LEU A 279 -1.36 0.40 -24.46
C LEU A 279 -0.28 1.25 -25.15
N ARG A 280 -0.19 1.22 -26.49
CA ARG A 280 0.70 2.10 -27.26
C ARG A 280 0.36 3.58 -27.06
N LEU A 281 -0.92 3.94 -27.06
CA LEU A 281 -1.37 5.32 -26.80
C LEU A 281 -1.05 5.74 -25.35
N LEU A 282 -1.32 4.87 -24.37
CA LEU A 282 -1.02 5.12 -22.96
C LEU A 282 0.49 5.30 -22.73
N ALA A 283 1.33 4.46 -23.35
CA ALA A 283 2.78 4.55 -23.29
C ALA A 283 3.30 5.86 -23.90
N GLY A 284 2.79 6.24 -25.07
CA GLY A 284 3.14 7.50 -25.74
C GLY A 284 2.81 8.73 -24.89
N ARG A 285 1.62 8.75 -24.27
CA ARG A 285 1.24 9.82 -23.34
C ARG A 285 2.15 9.85 -22.11
N LEU A 286 2.36 8.69 -21.47
CA LEU A 286 3.20 8.57 -20.29
C LEU A 286 4.62 9.10 -20.56
N ALA A 287 5.22 8.73 -21.70
CA ALA A 287 6.54 9.21 -22.11
C ALA A 287 6.55 10.74 -22.34
N ALA A 288 5.52 11.29 -23.00
CA ALA A 288 5.42 12.72 -23.26
C ALA A 288 5.28 13.53 -21.96
N ASP A 289 4.43 13.07 -21.04
CA ASP A 289 4.22 13.70 -19.73
C ASP A 289 5.47 13.62 -18.87
N ALA A 290 6.15 12.48 -18.84
CA ALA A 290 7.42 12.32 -18.14
C ALA A 290 8.50 13.26 -18.67
N ALA A 291 8.60 13.41 -19.99
CA ALA A 291 9.54 14.33 -20.62
C ALA A 291 9.25 15.80 -20.28
N LEU A 292 7.98 16.20 -20.10
CA LEU A 292 7.62 17.53 -19.61
C LEU A 292 8.16 17.78 -18.20
N VAL A 293 7.99 16.82 -17.30
CA VAL A 293 8.48 16.92 -15.91
C VAL A 293 10.00 16.89 -15.85
N ALA A 294 10.65 16.00 -16.61
CA ALA A 294 12.11 15.89 -16.69
C ALA A 294 12.75 17.22 -17.14
N ARG A 295 12.21 17.87 -18.19
CA ARG A 295 12.71 19.19 -18.63
C ARG A 295 12.64 20.28 -17.56
N VAL A 296 11.65 20.22 -16.66
CA VAL A 296 11.58 21.14 -15.52
C VAL A 296 12.59 20.73 -14.44
N ARG A 297 12.70 19.43 -14.17
CA ARG A 297 13.64 18.85 -13.19
C ARG A 297 15.09 19.16 -13.53
N ASP A 298 15.48 19.10 -14.80
CA ASP A 298 16.85 19.38 -15.27
C ASP A 298 17.28 20.84 -15.02
N ARG A 299 16.33 21.77 -14.99
CA ARG A 299 16.58 23.18 -14.65
C ARG A 299 16.76 23.40 -13.14
N VAL A 300 16.30 22.45 -12.33
CA VAL A 300 16.42 22.49 -10.86
C VAL A 300 17.73 21.79 -10.49
N GLY A 301 18.80 22.59 -10.30
CA GLY A 301 20.14 22.08 -9.97
C GLY A 301 21.22 22.35 -11.02
N GLY A 302 20.89 23.07 -12.10
CA GLY A 302 21.89 23.69 -12.97
C GLY A 302 22.47 24.95 -12.33
N ALA A 303 23.78 25.16 -12.48
CA ALA A 303 24.47 26.41 -12.12
C ALA A 303 23.73 27.65 -12.68
N PRO A 304 23.84 28.83 -12.06
CA PRO A 304 23.23 30.04 -12.59
C PRO A 304 23.65 30.26 -14.05
N GLU A 305 22.68 30.65 -14.87
CA GLU A 305 22.86 31.08 -16.27
C GLU A 305 24.14 31.91 -16.43
N PRO A 306 25.01 31.62 -17.42
CA PRO A 306 26.15 32.47 -17.74
C PRO A 306 25.65 33.79 -18.35
N GLY A 307 25.27 34.71 -17.47
CA GLY A 307 24.71 36.02 -17.84
C GLY A 307 24.48 36.98 -16.68
N ALA A 308 24.59 36.53 -15.42
CA ALA A 308 24.60 37.44 -14.28
C ALA A 308 25.99 38.09 -14.13
N ALA A 309 26.05 39.41 -14.37
CA ALA A 309 27.26 40.20 -14.31
C ALA A 309 28.00 40.07 -12.97
N PRO A 310 29.36 40.07 -12.97
CA PRO A 310 30.14 39.94 -11.74
C PRO A 310 30.10 41.25 -10.94
N GLY A 311 29.23 41.30 -9.94
CA GLY A 311 29.16 42.36 -8.94
C GLY A 311 29.57 41.83 -7.57
N THR A 312 30.85 42.01 -7.23
CA THR A 312 31.45 42.06 -5.87
C THR A 312 30.72 41.34 -4.72
N ALA A 313 31.16 40.13 -4.40
CA ALA A 313 30.94 39.50 -3.08
C ALA A 313 32.29 39.24 -2.40
N PRO A 314 32.42 39.46 -1.07
CA PRO A 314 33.64 39.16 -0.33
C PRO A 314 33.76 37.65 -0.07
N GLY A 315 35.00 37.15 -0.17
CA GLY A 315 35.62 35.96 0.46
C GLY A 315 34.81 34.66 0.68
N PRO A 316 35.34 33.48 0.32
CA PRO A 316 34.70 32.21 0.63
C PRO A 316 34.78 31.96 2.14
N ASP A 317 33.64 31.96 2.81
CA ASP A 317 33.50 31.50 4.18
C ASP A 317 33.53 29.95 4.18
N PRO A 318 34.51 29.29 4.84
CA PRO A 318 34.57 27.83 4.94
C PRO A 318 33.52 27.35 5.94
N GLY A 319 32.26 27.46 5.57
CA GLY A 319 31.09 27.08 6.38
C GLY A 319 29.79 26.94 5.58
N SER A 320 29.77 27.24 4.29
CA SER A 320 28.56 27.15 3.46
C SER A 320 28.44 25.81 2.72
N GLN A 321 28.25 24.71 3.46
CA GLN A 321 27.35 23.67 2.95
C GLN A 321 25.95 24.29 2.97
N ALA A 322 25.57 24.95 1.87
CA ALA A 322 24.24 25.51 1.70
C ALA A 322 23.22 24.40 1.96
N GLY A 323 22.56 24.48 3.12
CA GLY A 323 21.66 23.46 3.64
C GLY A 323 20.51 23.22 2.67
N THR A 324 20.55 22.10 1.96
CA THR A 324 19.40 21.57 1.27
C THR A 324 18.39 21.12 2.32
N ASP A 325 17.20 21.71 2.32
CA ASP A 325 16.07 21.25 3.13
C ASP A 325 15.93 19.72 2.96
N PRO A 326 16.08 18.92 4.04
CA PRO A 326 15.97 17.45 3.96
C PRO A 326 14.67 16.98 3.31
N GLY A 327 13.58 17.75 3.46
CA GLY A 327 12.30 17.50 2.79
C GLY A 327 12.39 17.67 1.27
N ALA A 328 13.06 18.73 0.81
CA ALA A 328 13.29 18.96 -0.61
C ALA A 328 14.19 17.87 -1.24
N ALA A 329 15.23 17.45 -0.53
CA ALA A 329 16.10 16.36 -1.00
C ALA A 329 15.32 15.03 -1.14
N ALA A 330 14.46 14.69 -0.19
CA ALA A 330 13.60 13.50 -0.26
C ALA A 330 12.62 13.57 -1.44
N LEU A 331 11.98 14.73 -1.65
CA LEU A 331 11.09 14.97 -2.80
C LEU A 331 11.84 14.78 -4.13
N LEU A 332 13.04 15.35 -4.28
CA LEU A 332 13.82 15.22 -5.52
C LEU A 332 14.23 13.77 -5.80
N ARG A 333 14.68 13.00 -4.79
CA ARG A 333 14.97 11.56 -4.96
C ARG A 333 13.74 10.78 -5.43
N ALA A 334 12.56 11.11 -4.89
CA ALA A 334 11.30 10.49 -5.31
C ALA A 334 10.90 10.85 -6.74
N VAL A 335 11.12 12.09 -7.16
CA VAL A 335 10.92 12.55 -8.54
C VAL A 335 11.86 11.79 -9.48
N ASP A 336 13.15 11.75 -9.17
CA ASP A 336 14.17 11.11 -10.00
C ASP A 336 13.92 9.61 -10.14
N TRP A 337 13.56 8.94 -9.05
CA TRP A 337 13.14 7.53 -9.07
C TRP A 337 11.93 7.31 -9.97
N THR A 338 10.88 8.11 -9.82
CA THR A 338 9.65 7.96 -10.61
C THR A 338 9.92 8.16 -12.11
N LEU A 339 10.70 9.17 -12.47
CA LEU A 339 11.08 9.42 -13.86
C LEU A 339 11.94 8.29 -14.45
N ALA A 340 12.83 7.71 -13.65
CA ALA A 340 13.68 6.59 -14.09
C ALA A 340 12.91 5.29 -14.35
N LEU A 341 11.75 5.08 -13.70
CA LEU A 341 10.91 3.90 -13.94
C LEU A 341 10.17 3.94 -15.28
N ILE A 342 9.78 5.13 -15.72
CA ILE A 342 8.84 5.32 -16.84
C ILE A 342 9.33 4.70 -18.15
N PRO A 343 10.60 4.87 -18.60
CA PRO A 343 11.07 4.26 -19.84
C PRO A 343 10.85 2.75 -19.89
N ARG A 344 11.15 2.03 -18.80
CA ARG A 344 10.94 0.59 -18.71
C ARG A 344 9.46 0.22 -18.86
N ILE A 345 8.58 0.93 -18.16
CA ILE A 345 7.12 0.72 -18.21
C ILE A 345 6.60 0.91 -19.64
N THR A 346 7.05 1.97 -20.33
CA THR A 346 6.63 2.23 -21.71
C THR A 346 7.10 1.15 -22.68
N VAL A 347 8.29 0.58 -22.48
CA VAL A 347 8.79 -0.56 -23.27
C VAL A 347 7.95 -1.81 -23.01
N GLU A 348 7.58 -2.10 -21.76
CA GLU A 348 6.75 -3.26 -21.43
C GLU A 348 5.35 -3.17 -22.05
N TRP A 349 4.72 -2.00 -22.03
CA TRP A 349 3.40 -1.78 -22.64
C TRP A 349 3.39 -1.84 -24.17
N THR A 350 4.55 -1.64 -24.80
CA THR A 350 4.69 -1.64 -26.26
C THR A 350 5.40 -2.88 -26.80
N GLY A 351 5.95 -3.71 -25.92
CA GLY A 351 6.74 -4.89 -26.24
C GLY A 351 5.91 -6.12 -26.61
N ALA A 352 6.62 -7.20 -26.97
CA ALA A 352 6.00 -8.47 -27.38
C ALA A 352 5.18 -9.14 -26.26
N GLY A 353 5.49 -8.86 -24.99
CA GLY A 353 4.76 -9.35 -23.82
C GLY A 353 3.48 -8.57 -23.49
N ALA A 354 3.17 -7.50 -24.24
CA ALA A 354 1.92 -6.77 -24.03
C ALA A 354 0.71 -7.66 -24.37
N PRO A 355 -0.31 -7.71 -23.49
CA PRO A 355 -1.43 -8.63 -23.65
C PRO A 355 -2.15 -8.42 -24.98
N ALA A 356 -2.42 -9.53 -25.68
CA ALA A 356 -3.22 -9.51 -26.91
C ALA A 356 -4.71 -9.29 -26.61
N GLU A 357 -5.16 -9.75 -25.44
CA GLU A 357 -6.53 -9.64 -24.94
C GLU A 357 -6.51 -8.99 -23.56
N ALA A 358 -7.42 -8.04 -23.34
CA ALA A 358 -7.62 -7.39 -22.06
C ALA A 358 -9.07 -6.93 -21.95
N THR A 359 -9.58 -6.80 -20.72
CA THR A 359 -10.88 -6.16 -20.48
C THR A 359 -10.75 -4.64 -20.52
N ALA A 360 -11.88 -3.95 -20.67
CA ALA A 360 -11.95 -2.50 -20.52
C ALA A 360 -11.49 -2.04 -19.14
N ALA A 361 -11.82 -2.79 -18.07
CA ALA A 361 -11.32 -2.56 -16.72
C ALA A 361 -9.78 -2.61 -16.64
N ALA A 362 -9.15 -3.62 -17.25
CA ALA A 362 -7.69 -3.76 -17.22
C ALA A 362 -6.97 -2.59 -17.92
N ILE A 363 -7.45 -2.19 -19.10
CA ILE A 363 -6.90 -1.02 -19.80
C ILE A 363 -7.14 0.27 -19.01
N THR A 364 -8.29 0.40 -18.35
CA THR A 364 -8.63 1.54 -17.49
C THR A 364 -7.72 1.63 -16.26
N SER A 365 -7.42 0.51 -15.61
CA SER A 365 -6.49 0.47 -14.47
C SER A 365 -5.08 0.91 -14.89
N ILE A 366 -4.60 0.45 -16.06
CA ILE A 366 -3.31 0.85 -16.63
C ILE A 366 -3.31 2.35 -16.99
N ASP A 367 -4.40 2.88 -17.55
CA ASP A 367 -4.57 4.32 -17.83
C ASP A 367 -4.43 5.15 -16.54
N ALA A 368 -5.10 4.72 -15.46
CA ALA A 368 -5.03 5.37 -14.15
C ALA A 368 -3.60 5.31 -13.59
N PHE A 369 -2.95 4.15 -13.63
CA PHE A 369 -1.57 3.98 -13.19
C PHE A 369 -0.59 4.92 -13.93
N GLY A 370 -0.64 4.97 -15.26
CA GLY A 370 0.22 5.84 -16.06
C GLY A 370 0.06 7.32 -15.71
N ARG A 371 -1.19 7.80 -15.59
CA ARG A 371 -1.47 9.21 -15.22
C ARG A 371 -0.89 9.55 -13.85
N ARG A 372 -0.97 8.62 -12.90
CA ARG A 372 -0.46 8.81 -11.54
C ARG A 372 1.04 8.99 -11.49
N LEU A 373 1.82 8.25 -12.28
CA LEU A 373 3.28 8.35 -12.24
C LEU A 373 3.77 9.77 -12.57
N SER A 374 3.37 10.30 -13.72
CA SER A 374 3.77 11.64 -14.15
C SER A 374 3.22 12.72 -13.21
N LEU A 375 1.96 12.59 -12.78
CA LEU A 375 1.33 13.55 -11.88
C LEU A 375 2.01 13.59 -10.50
N ARG A 376 2.37 12.43 -9.94
CA ARG A 376 3.09 12.34 -8.66
C ARG A 376 4.47 12.99 -8.75
N ALA A 377 5.22 12.72 -9.81
CA ALA A 377 6.52 13.34 -10.05
C ALA A 377 6.39 14.88 -10.20
N ALA A 378 5.44 15.35 -11.02
CA ALA A 378 5.19 16.78 -11.19
C ALA A 378 4.78 17.47 -9.88
N ALA A 379 3.91 16.83 -9.09
CA ALA A 379 3.43 17.34 -7.82
C ALA A 379 4.54 17.48 -6.77
N MET A 380 5.39 16.45 -6.64
CA MET A 380 6.54 16.50 -5.73
C MET A 380 7.55 17.58 -6.16
N LEU A 381 7.84 17.67 -7.46
CA LEU A 381 8.72 18.72 -8.00
C LEU A 381 8.14 20.12 -7.77
N LEU A 382 6.84 20.30 -7.98
CA LEU A 382 6.15 21.57 -7.75
C LEU A 382 6.31 22.06 -6.30
N ARG A 383 6.27 21.16 -5.32
CA ARG A 383 6.50 21.51 -3.91
C ARG A 383 7.90 22.08 -3.71
N VAL A 384 8.92 21.45 -4.30
CA VAL A 384 10.32 21.92 -4.25
C VAL A 384 10.43 23.30 -4.89
N LEU A 385 9.88 23.47 -6.10
CA LEU A 385 9.92 24.74 -6.82
C LEU A 385 9.25 25.89 -6.05
N ARG A 386 8.10 25.62 -5.43
CA ARG A 386 7.37 26.61 -4.61
C ARG A 386 8.18 27.03 -3.38
N ALA A 387 8.76 26.06 -2.66
CA ALA A 387 9.59 26.35 -1.50
C ALA A 387 10.82 27.21 -1.85
N GLN A 388 11.35 27.07 -3.07
CA GLN A 388 12.49 27.83 -3.58
C GLN A 388 12.11 29.14 -4.28
N GLY A 389 10.82 29.46 -4.45
CA GLY A 389 10.38 30.62 -5.24
C GLY A 389 10.79 30.55 -6.72
N HIS A 390 10.99 29.35 -7.27
CA HIS A 390 11.56 29.16 -8.60
C HIS A 390 10.59 29.60 -9.72
N PRO A 391 11.05 30.30 -10.78
CA PRO A 391 10.19 30.89 -11.81
C PRO A 391 9.39 29.85 -12.63
N ALA A 392 9.81 28.59 -12.66
CA ALA A 392 9.05 27.51 -13.30
C ALA A 392 7.83 27.04 -12.50
N ALA A 393 7.69 27.41 -11.21
CA ALA A 393 6.62 26.92 -10.34
C ALA A 393 5.19 27.22 -10.89
N PRO A 394 4.87 28.43 -11.39
CA PRO A 394 3.53 28.71 -11.92
C PRO A 394 3.18 27.88 -13.16
N GLY A 395 4.18 27.59 -14.01
CA GLY A 395 4.00 26.76 -15.19
C GLY A 395 3.69 25.31 -14.83
N LEU A 396 4.47 24.74 -13.89
CA LEU A 396 4.26 23.38 -13.41
C LEU A 396 2.95 23.24 -12.61
N ASP A 397 2.54 24.27 -11.86
CA ASP A 397 1.25 24.25 -11.15
C ASP A 397 0.05 24.23 -12.10
N ARG A 398 0.11 24.96 -13.22
CA ARG A 398 -0.93 24.86 -14.26
C ARG A 398 -1.00 23.47 -14.87
N LEU A 399 0.16 22.83 -15.10
CA LEU A 399 0.22 21.47 -15.62
C LEU A 399 -0.39 20.47 -14.62
N VAL A 400 0.02 20.53 -13.35
CA VAL A 400 -0.54 19.70 -12.27
C VAL A 400 -2.05 19.91 -12.12
N THR A 401 -2.51 21.16 -12.21
CA THR A 401 -3.93 21.52 -12.16
C THR A 401 -4.71 20.87 -13.30
N GLY A 402 -4.27 21.08 -14.55
CA GLY A 402 -4.92 20.50 -15.73
C GLY A 402 -4.92 18.98 -15.73
N TRP A 403 -3.81 18.34 -15.34
CA TRP A 403 -3.74 16.89 -15.21
C TRP A 403 -4.66 16.34 -14.10
N CYS A 404 -4.81 17.03 -12.98
CA CYS A 404 -5.77 16.64 -11.94
C CYS A 404 -7.22 16.75 -12.42
N GLU A 405 -7.55 17.82 -13.15
CA GLU A 405 -8.89 18.03 -13.72
C GLU A 405 -9.21 16.98 -14.78
N GLU A 406 -8.28 16.72 -15.71
CA GLU A 406 -8.42 15.66 -16.72
C GLU A 406 -8.55 14.28 -16.06
N PHE A 407 -7.73 13.98 -15.05
CA PHE A 407 -7.78 12.70 -14.36
C PHE A 407 -9.11 12.52 -13.61
N ALA A 408 -9.60 13.55 -12.92
CA ALA A 408 -10.90 13.52 -12.27
C ALA A 408 -12.05 13.30 -13.27
N ALA A 409 -12.03 14.03 -14.40
CA ALA A 409 -13.07 13.95 -15.42
C ALA A 409 -13.07 12.61 -16.16
N ARG A 410 -11.89 12.14 -16.60
CA ARG A 410 -11.72 10.88 -17.34
C ARG A 410 -12.27 9.68 -16.59
N PHE A 411 -12.12 9.68 -15.27
CA PHE A 411 -12.51 8.59 -14.39
C PHE A 411 -13.80 8.86 -13.61
N GLN A 412 -14.48 9.98 -13.86
CA GLN A 412 -15.69 10.37 -13.14
C GLN A 412 -15.49 10.26 -11.60
N ALA A 413 -14.36 10.77 -11.13
CA ALA A 413 -13.84 10.51 -9.80
C ALA A 413 -14.84 10.92 -8.71
N ARG A 414 -15.27 9.94 -7.91
CA ARG A 414 -16.21 10.15 -6.80
C ARG A 414 -15.52 9.89 -5.47
N ARG A 415 -15.52 10.88 -4.58
CA ARG A 415 -14.91 10.75 -3.26
C ARG A 415 -15.61 9.66 -2.43
N ILE A 416 -14.84 8.78 -1.82
CA ILE A 416 -15.32 7.82 -0.83
C ILE A 416 -15.10 8.39 0.57
N PRO A 417 -16.12 8.45 1.44
CA PRO A 417 -15.94 8.89 2.83
C PRO A 417 -14.90 8.04 3.57
N VAL A 418 -14.05 8.65 4.38
CA VAL A 418 -13.01 7.93 5.17
C VAL A 418 -13.65 6.83 6.03
N THR A 419 -14.84 7.06 6.56
CA THR A 419 -15.59 6.05 7.33
C THR A 419 -15.96 4.83 6.50
N ALA A 420 -16.34 4.99 5.23
CA ALA A 420 -16.61 3.88 4.32
C ALA A 420 -15.32 3.14 3.93
N GLN A 421 -14.21 3.86 3.74
CA GLN A 421 -12.91 3.22 3.47
C GLN A 421 -12.47 2.36 4.66
N VAL A 422 -12.56 2.91 5.88
CA VAL A 422 -12.25 2.22 7.14
C VAL A 422 -13.16 1.01 7.34
N GLU A 423 -14.47 1.17 7.12
CA GLU A 423 -15.43 0.08 7.26
C GLU A 423 -15.11 -1.06 6.30
N HIS A 424 -14.87 -0.73 5.02
CA HIS A 424 -14.59 -1.73 4.00
C HIS A 424 -13.33 -2.53 4.34
N GLN A 425 -12.21 -1.85 4.61
CA GLN A 425 -10.97 -2.53 5.01
C GLN A 425 -11.16 -3.37 6.29
N SER A 426 -11.87 -2.84 7.28
CA SER A 426 -12.13 -3.57 8.53
C SER A 426 -12.90 -4.87 8.29
N ARG A 427 -13.96 -4.82 7.46
CA ARG A 427 -14.75 -6.00 7.09
C ARG A 427 -13.92 -7.02 6.33
N THR A 428 -13.06 -6.57 5.41
CA THR A 428 -12.17 -7.45 4.65
C THR A 428 -11.13 -8.13 5.55
N VAL A 429 -10.54 -7.41 6.51
CA VAL A 429 -9.61 -7.98 7.50
C VAL A 429 -10.30 -9.06 8.34
N LEU A 430 -11.49 -8.77 8.86
CA LEU A 430 -12.26 -9.71 9.68
C LEU A 430 -12.69 -10.94 8.86
N ALA A 431 -13.17 -10.74 7.63
CA ALA A 431 -13.54 -11.84 6.74
C ALA A 431 -12.34 -12.75 6.43
N ALA A 432 -11.16 -12.18 6.12
CA ALA A 432 -9.95 -12.96 5.88
C ALA A 432 -9.56 -13.78 7.12
N TYR A 433 -9.65 -13.18 8.31
CA TYR A 433 -9.41 -13.86 9.58
C TYR A 433 -10.39 -15.02 9.82
N GLU A 434 -11.69 -14.78 9.68
CA GLU A 434 -12.75 -15.77 9.88
C GLU A 434 -12.60 -16.97 8.94
N ARG A 435 -12.31 -16.73 7.65
CA ARG A 435 -12.10 -17.80 6.66
C ARG A 435 -10.90 -18.67 7.02
N LEU A 436 -9.80 -18.08 7.49
CA LEU A 436 -8.62 -18.84 7.91
C LEU A 436 -8.85 -19.63 9.21
N VAL A 437 -9.57 -19.06 10.18
CA VAL A 437 -9.93 -19.77 11.42
C VAL A 437 -10.85 -20.96 11.12
N ALA A 438 -11.86 -20.78 10.27
CA ALA A 438 -12.75 -21.85 9.86
C ALA A 438 -11.99 -22.99 9.14
N ALA A 439 -11.08 -22.65 8.22
CA ALA A 439 -10.26 -23.62 7.51
C ALA A 439 -9.29 -24.38 8.44
N ALA A 440 -8.75 -23.72 9.48
CA ALA A 440 -7.90 -24.37 10.48
C ALA A 440 -8.71 -25.31 11.39
N GLY A 441 -9.94 -24.93 11.75
CA GLY A 441 -10.86 -25.77 12.54
C GLY A 441 -11.25 -27.06 11.81
N ALA A 442 -11.60 -26.98 10.52
CA ALA A 442 -11.97 -28.14 9.71
C ALA A 442 -10.82 -29.16 9.57
N LYS A 443 -9.57 -28.69 9.43
CA LYS A 443 -8.39 -29.57 9.40
C LYS A 443 -8.13 -30.28 10.72
N GLY A 444 -8.55 -29.69 11.85
CA GLY A 444 -8.41 -30.28 13.17
C GLY A 444 -9.42 -31.38 13.47
N THR A 445 -10.61 -31.32 12.88
CA THR A 445 -11.67 -32.33 13.04
C THR A 445 -11.43 -33.57 12.17
N ASP A 446 -10.97 -33.39 10.93
CA ASP A 446 -10.69 -34.51 10.02
C ASP A 446 -9.49 -35.37 10.47
N GLY A 447 -8.62 -34.84 11.33
CA GLY A 447 -7.48 -35.57 11.91
C GLY A 447 -7.80 -36.37 13.18
N ALA A 448 -8.99 -36.18 13.77
CA ALA A 448 -9.41 -36.86 15.00
C ALA A 448 -10.22 -38.14 14.74
N ASP A 449 -10.87 -38.27 13.58
CA ASP A 449 -11.69 -39.44 13.22
C ASP A 449 -10.89 -40.59 12.56
N GLY A 450 -9.55 -40.47 12.46
CA GLY A 450 -8.67 -41.46 11.82
C GLY A 450 -7.93 -42.41 12.78
N ALA A 451 -8.15 -42.31 14.09
CA ALA A 451 -7.39 -43.06 15.09
C ALA A 451 -8.28 -43.68 16.17
N ASP A 452 -9.32 -44.42 15.78
CA ASP A 452 -9.96 -45.42 16.63
C ASP A 452 -10.63 -46.47 15.74
N GLY A 453 -9.93 -47.59 15.50
CA GLY A 453 -10.51 -48.66 14.70
C GLY A 453 -9.55 -49.73 14.21
N ALA A 454 -8.72 -50.32 15.09
CA ALA A 454 -8.24 -51.69 14.91
C ALA A 454 -7.55 -52.17 16.20
N ASP A 455 -8.33 -52.64 17.16
CA ASP A 455 -7.83 -53.59 18.15
C ASP A 455 -8.91 -54.63 18.44
N GLY A 456 -8.55 -55.91 18.32
CA GLY A 456 -9.34 -57.04 18.83
C GLY A 456 -9.90 -58.02 17.80
N ALA A 457 -9.08 -58.99 17.38
CA ALA A 457 -9.50 -60.39 17.29
C ALA A 457 -8.28 -61.32 17.29
N ASP A 458 -7.93 -61.79 18.48
CA ASP A 458 -7.07 -62.94 18.75
C ASP A 458 -7.68 -64.24 18.17
N GLY A 459 -6.84 -65.12 17.64
CA GLY A 459 -7.24 -66.40 17.04
C GLY A 459 -6.09 -67.39 16.86
N ALA A 460 -5.63 -67.94 17.99
CA ALA A 460 -4.91 -69.19 18.26
C ALA A 460 -4.44 -70.16 17.12
N VAL A 461 -3.14 -70.51 17.22
CA VAL A 461 -2.51 -71.86 17.33
C VAL A 461 -2.47 -72.87 16.13
N SER A 462 -1.22 -73.33 15.86
CA SER A 462 -0.73 -74.53 15.12
C SER A 462 -1.09 -74.66 13.63
N ALA A 463 -0.20 -75.10 12.72
CA ALA A 463 1.02 -75.91 12.82
C ALA A 463 2.07 -75.42 11.81
#